data_AF-A0A6A9TA78-F1
#
_entry.id   AF-A0A6A9TA78-F1
#
_cell.length_a   1.000
_cell.length_b   1.000
_cell.length_c   1.000
_cell.angle_alpha   90.00
_cell.angle_beta   90.00
_cell.angle_gamma   90.00
#
_symmetry.space_group_name_H-M   'P 1'
#
loop_
_entity.id
_entity.type
_entity.pdbx_description
1 polymer ?
#
loop_
_entity_poly.entity_id
_entity_poly.type
_entity_poly.pdbx_seq_one_letter_code
_entity_poly.pdbx_strand_id
1 'polypeptide(L)'
;MNETLSRIADSGVVAVLRGIEADQLIGITEALHEGGVTAVEVTADTPDVADLIGDLAGSFDEEVVVGTGTVLDSETARTTLMAGAEFVVSPSLHEDVIETCNRYGAVVAPGVMTPTEAVRGYEAGADFVKVFPAKTVGPDHLAAMKGPLGQIPMMPTGGVSPDNA
;
A
#
# COMPACT_ATOMS: atom_id res chain seq x y z
N MET A 1 12.86 -7.90 9.88
CA MET A 1 11.81 -7.56 8.89
C MET A 1 10.68 -6.94 9.68
N ASN A 2 10.12 -5.81 9.24
CA ASN A 2 8.96 -5.19 9.89
C ASN A 2 7.81 -6.23 9.89
N GLU A 3 7.11 -6.40 11.02
CA GLU A 3 6.04 -7.40 11.17
C GLU A 3 4.89 -7.11 10.20
N THR A 4 4.49 -5.84 10.08
CA THR A 4 3.49 -5.37 9.10
C THR A 4 3.90 -5.71 7.68
N LEU A 5 5.17 -5.51 7.30
CA LEU A 5 5.67 -5.85 5.97
C LEU A 5 5.56 -7.35 5.69
N SER A 6 5.82 -8.18 6.70
CA SER A 6 5.72 -9.64 6.60
C SER A 6 4.26 -10.05 6.39
N ARG A 7 3.33 -9.49 7.17
CA ARG A 7 1.88 -9.73 7.04
C ARG A 7 1.34 -9.32 5.67
N ILE A 8 1.77 -8.17 5.14
CA ILE A 8 1.42 -7.73 3.77
C ILE A 8 1.91 -8.73 2.72
N ALA A 9 3.15 -9.21 2.85
CA ALA A 9 3.71 -10.20 1.93
C ALA A 9 3.00 -11.56 2.02
N ASP A 10 2.66 -12.00 3.24
CA ASP A 10 1.97 -13.27 3.50
C ASP A 10 0.51 -13.27 3.01
N SER A 11 -0.17 -12.11 3.04
CA SER A 11 -1.49 -11.92 2.41
C SER A 11 -1.45 -12.20 0.90
N GLY A 12 -0.30 -11.98 0.24
CA GLY A 12 -0.09 -12.15 -1.20
C GLY A 12 -0.77 -11.09 -2.08
N VAL A 13 -1.87 -10.49 -1.61
CA VAL A 13 -2.62 -9.42 -2.27
C VAL A 13 -2.98 -8.33 -1.25
N VAL A 14 -2.98 -7.08 -1.69
CA VAL A 14 -3.57 -5.94 -0.96
C VAL A 14 -4.84 -5.50 -1.68
N ALA A 15 -5.98 -5.49 -0.98
CA ALA A 15 -7.24 -5.04 -1.56
C ALA A 15 -7.36 -3.51 -1.52
N VAL A 16 -7.64 -2.89 -2.66
CA VAL A 16 -7.85 -1.43 -2.77
C VAL A 16 -9.33 -1.09 -2.65
N LEU A 17 -9.71 -0.46 -1.54
CA LEU A 17 -11.06 -0.03 -1.22
C LEU A 17 -11.24 1.43 -1.64
N ARG A 18 -11.72 1.63 -2.88
CA ARG A 18 -11.98 2.96 -3.47
C ARG A 18 -13.48 3.17 -3.70
N GLY A 19 -14.01 4.32 -3.28
CA GLY A 19 -15.41 4.68 -3.52
C GLY A 19 -16.41 3.76 -2.82
N ILE A 20 -16.00 3.21 -1.68
CA ILE A 20 -16.84 2.37 -0.83
C ILE A 20 -17.54 3.28 0.18
N GLU A 21 -18.84 3.08 0.36
CA GLU A 21 -19.61 3.79 1.38
C GLU A 21 -19.17 3.36 2.79
N ALA A 22 -19.13 4.31 3.73
CA ALA A 22 -18.61 4.08 5.08
C ALA A 22 -19.28 2.91 5.80
N ASP A 23 -20.60 2.75 5.64
CA ASP A 23 -21.39 1.69 6.29
C ASP A 23 -21.15 0.29 5.69
N GLN A 24 -20.53 0.20 4.52
CA GLN A 24 -20.17 -1.06 3.86
C GLN A 24 -18.73 -1.50 4.13
N LEU A 25 -17.88 -0.58 4.60
CA LEU A 25 -16.43 -0.76 4.65
C LEU A 25 -16.02 -1.94 5.54
N ILE A 26 -16.61 -2.05 6.73
CA ILE A 26 -16.32 -3.14 7.68
C ILE A 26 -16.77 -4.48 7.08
N GLY A 27 -18.00 -4.59 6.58
CA GLY A 27 -18.52 -5.85 6.04
C GLY A 27 -17.77 -6.33 4.79
N ILE A 28 -17.28 -5.41 3.95
CA ILE A 28 -16.40 -5.76 2.82
C ILE A 28 -15.04 -6.26 3.31
N THR A 29 -14.48 -5.61 4.33
CA THR A 29 -13.18 -6.01 4.91
C THR A 29 -13.26 -7.38 5.59
N GLU A 30 -14.37 -7.67 6.29
CA GLU A 30 -14.65 -8.99 6.87
C GLU A 30 -14.74 -10.07 5.79
N ALA A 31 -15.48 -9.83 4.71
CA ALA A 31 -15.58 -10.78 3.60
C ALA A 31 -14.22 -11.02 2.90
N LEU A 32 -13.37 -10.00 2.80
CA LEU A 32 -11.99 -10.13 2.29
C LEU A 32 -11.13 -10.97 3.22
N HIS A 33 -11.20 -10.71 4.53
CA HIS A 33 -10.48 -11.47 5.54
C HIS A 33 -10.88 -12.95 5.55
N GLU A 34 -12.18 -13.26 5.52
CA GLU A 34 -12.69 -14.64 5.39
C GLU A 34 -12.21 -15.33 4.09
N GLY A 35 -12.01 -14.54 3.03
CA GLY A 35 -11.43 -14.98 1.76
C GLY A 35 -9.90 -15.16 1.78
N GLY A 36 -9.24 -14.83 2.90
CA GLY A 36 -7.79 -14.94 3.08
C GLY A 36 -6.99 -13.69 2.68
N VAL A 37 -7.65 -12.58 2.36
CA VAL A 37 -6.98 -11.29 2.09
C VAL A 37 -6.89 -10.51 3.40
N THR A 38 -5.70 -10.44 3.96
CA THR A 38 -5.44 -9.85 5.29
C THR A 38 -4.74 -8.50 5.22
N ALA A 39 -4.69 -7.87 4.05
CA ALA A 39 -4.18 -6.52 3.87
C ALA A 39 -5.12 -5.69 2.99
N VAL A 40 -5.50 -4.51 3.47
CA VAL A 40 -6.42 -3.59 2.78
C VAL A 40 -5.89 -2.17 2.79
N GLU A 41 -6.15 -1.42 1.71
CA GLU A 41 -5.91 0.03 1.66
C GLU A 41 -7.20 0.80 1.38
N VAL A 42 -7.46 1.85 2.14
CA VAL A 42 -8.49 2.85 1.81
C VAL A 42 -7.83 4.02 1.10
N THR A 43 -8.40 4.46 -0.01
CA THR A 43 -7.80 5.55 -0.79
C THR A 43 -8.00 6.91 -0.13
N ALA A 44 -6.96 7.74 -0.08
CA ALA A 44 -6.96 9.06 0.55
C ALA A 44 -7.92 10.08 -0.10
N ASP A 45 -8.38 9.83 -1.34
CA ASP A 45 -9.43 10.60 -1.98
C ASP A 45 -10.85 10.30 -1.44
N THR A 46 -10.99 9.35 -0.51
CA THR A 46 -12.23 9.09 0.22
C THR A 46 -12.46 10.17 1.29
N PRO A 47 -13.65 10.80 1.39
CA PRO A 47 -13.99 11.70 2.48
C PRO A 47 -13.79 11.05 3.85
N ASP A 48 -13.32 11.83 4.82
CA ASP A 48 -13.16 11.38 6.21
C ASP A 48 -12.30 10.09 6.34
N VAL A 49 -11.32 9.91 5.43
CA VAL A 49 -10.47 8.71 5.38
C VAL A 49 -9.80 8.37 6.71
N ALA A 50 -9.44 9.38 7.50
CA ALA A 50 -8.84 9.16 8.82
C ALA A 50 -9.82 8.45 9.77
N ASP A 51 -11.09 8.85 9.80
CA ASP A 51 -12.10 8.22 10.65
C ASP A 51 -12.34 6.78 10.20
N LEU A 52 -12.43 6.56 8.89
CA LEU A 52 -12.59 5.21 8.31
C LEU A 52 -11.41 4.28 8.62
N ILE A 53 -10.19 4.80 8.59
CA ILE A 53 -9.00 4.05 8.99
C ILE A 53 -9.07 3.69 10.46
N GLY A 54 -9.49 4.63 11.32
CA GLY A 54 -9.68 4.37 12.75
C GLY A 54 -10.72 3.30 13.04
N ASP A 55 -11.87 3.35 12.35
CA ASP A 55 -12.92 2.34 12.47
C ASP A 55 -12.42 0.95 12.05
N LEU A 56 -11.69 0.86 10.92
CA LEU A 56 -11.11 -0.40 10.47
C LEU A 56 -10.05 -0.93 11.44
N ALA A 57 -9.09 -0.10 11.85
CA ALA A 57 -8.03 -0.51 12.75
C ALA A 57 -8.57 -1.00 14.10
N GLY A 58 -9.69 -0.44 14.57
CA GLY A 58 -10.36 -0.85 15.80
C GLY A 58 -11.28 -2.07 15.68
N SER A 59 -11.57 -2.57 14.47
CA SER A 59 -12.59 -3.60 14.25
C SER A 59 -12.07 -5.03 14.08
N PHE A 60 -10.76 -5.22 13.85
CA PHE A 60 -10.21 -6.51 13.40
C PHE A 60 -9.10 -7.09 14.29
N ASP A 61 -8.90 -6.62 15.53
CA ASP A 61 -7.97 -7.21 16.52
C ASP A 61 -6.60 -7.68 15.95
N GLU A 62 -5.97 -6.89 15.07
CA GLU A 62 -4.69 -7.20 14.40
C GLU A 62 -4.74 -8.37 13.38
N GLU A 63 -5.92 -8.84 12.98
CA GLU A 63 -6.10 -9.88 11.94
C GLU A 63 -6.00 -9.31 10.51
N VAL A 64 -6.25 -8.01 10.35
CA VAL A 64 -6.15 -7.28 9.08
C VAL A 64 -5.15 -6.16 9.20
N VAL A 65 -4.23 -6.06 8.24
CA VAL A 65 -3.33 -4.93 8.08
C VAL A 65 -4.09 -3.81 7.36
N VAL A 66 -4.23 -2.67 8.01
CA VAL A 66 -4.95 -1.52 7.45
C VAL A 66 -3.97 -0.47 6.96
N GLY A 67 -4.15 0.02 5.74
CA GLY A 67 -3.31 1.07 5.17
C GLY A 67 -4.08 2.13 4.41
N THR A 68 -3.35 3.14 3.95
CA THR A 68 -3.91 4.23 3.14
C THR A 68 -3.22 4.31 1.78
N GLY A 69 -4.02 4.26 0.71
CA GLY A 69 -3.58 4.44 -0.66
C GLY A 69 -3.79 5.86 -1.18
N THR A 70 -3.26 6.19 -2.35
CA THR A 70 -3.39 7.52 -2.98
C THR A 70 -2.80 8.68 -2.13
N VAL A 71 -1.85 8.41 -1.22
CA VAL A 71 -1.25 9.48 -0.40
C VAL A 71 -0.26 10.30 -1.22
N LEU A 72 -0.34 11.64 -1.17
CA LEU A 72 0.46 12.55 -2.01
C LEU A 72 1.35 13.53 -1.23
N ASP A 73 1.23 13.55 0.09
CA ASP A 73 1.94 14.48 0.97
C ASP A 73 2.09 13.93 2.39
N SER A 74 3.06 14.50 3.11
CA SER A 74 3.37 14.14 4.50
C SER A 74 2.21 14.34 5.48
N GLU A 75 1.35 15.33 5.23
CA GLU A 75 0.24 15.73 6.09
C GLU A 75 -0.84 14.65 6.08
N THR A 76 -1.20 14.16 4.89
CA THR A 76 -2.14 13.06 4.69
C THR A 76 -1.57 11.78 5.28
N ALA A 77 -0.30 11.46 5.00
CA ALA A 77 0.38 10.30 5.57
C ALA A 77 0.29 10.33 7.10
N ARG A 78 0.74 11.43 7.73
CA ARG A 78 0.69 11.59 9.18
C ARG A 78 -0.73 11.46 9.72
N THR A 79 -1.72 12.05 9.05
CA THR A 79 -3.11 12.05 9.51
C THR A 79 -3.66 10.62 9.58
N THR A 80 -3.44 9.79 8.55
CA THR A 80 -3.95 8.42 8.56
C THR A 80 -3.13 7.48 9.43
N LEU A 81 -1.81 7.70 9.55
CA LEU A 81 -0.97 6.98 10.53
C LEU A 81 -1.45 7.22 11.96
N MET A 82 -1.79 8.47 12.31
CA MET A 82 -2.35 8.80 13.63
C MET A 82 -3.73 8.17 13.87
N ALA A 83 -4.46 7.82 12.81
CA ALA A 83 -5.72 7.11 12.90
C ALA A 83 -5.57 5.59 13.00
N GLY A 84 -4.37 5.04 12.77
CA GLY A 84 -4.10 3.61 12.89
C GLY A 84 -3.70 2.91 11.59
N ALA A 85 -3.43 3.64 10.50
CA ALA A 85 -2.83 3.03 9.32
C ALA A 85 -1.45 2.47 9.65
N GLU A 86 -1.20 1.22 9.28
CA GLU A 86 0.06 0.51 9.46
C GLU A 86 0.99 0.64 8.24
N PHE A 87 0.41 0.93 7.06
CA PHE A 87 1.16 1.18 5.85
C PHE A 87 0.56 2.28 4.97
N VAL A 88 1.41 2.89 4.15
CA VAL A 88 1.05 3.97 3.23
C VAL A 88 1.55 3.64 1.83
N VAL A 89 0.70 3.84 0.83
CA VAL A 89 1.14 3.80 -0.57
C VAL A 89 0.74 5.04 -1.36
N SER A 90 1.61 5.39 -2.30
CA SER A 90 1.44 6.55 -3.17
C SER A 90 1.39 6.10 -4.64
N PRO A 91 0.66 6.81 -5.51
CA PRO A 91 0.69 6.54 -6.95
C PRO A 91 1.99 7.06 -7.62
N SER A 92 2.77 7.87 -6.90
CA SER A 92 4.02 8.51 -7.33
C SER A 92 5.05 8.50 -6.19
N LEU A 93 6.28 8.91 -6.49
CA LEU A 93 7.38 8.99 -5.53
C LEU A 93 7.37 10.31 -4.78
N HIS A 94 7.16 10.24 -3.45
CA HIS A 94 7.13 11.37 -2.53
C HIS A 94 8.09 11.10 -1.35
N GLU A 95 9.27 11.72 -1.36
CA GLU A 95 10.31 11.49 -0.34
C GLU A 95 9.87 11.97 1.06
N ASP A 96 9.04 12.99 1.13
CA ASP A 96 8.42 13.51 2.35
C ASP A 96 7.42 12.52 2.99
N VAL A 97 6.68 11.77 2.16
CA VAL A 97 5.82 10.67 2.62
C VAL A 97 6.67 9.53 3.18
N ILE A 98 7.74 9.15 2.49
CA ILE A 98 8.68 8.11 2.94
C ILE A 98 9.30 8.51 4.28
N GLU A 99 9.83 9.72 4.39
CA GLU A 99 10.41 10.25 5.62
C GLU A 99 9.40 10.23 6.77
N THR A 100 8.16 10.62 6.52
CA THR A 100 7.09 10.61 7.52
C THR A 100 6.79 9.19 7.99
N CYS A 101 6.56 8.23 7.08
CA CYS A 101 6.28 6.85 7.45
C CYS A 101 7.43 6.24 8.26
N ASN A 102 8.68 6.50 7.85
CA ASN A 102 9.88 6.05 8.57
C ASN A 102 9.98 6.62 9.98
N ARG A 103 9.60 7.89 10.21
CA ARG A 103 9.55 8.50 11.55
C ARG A 103 8.50 7.87 12.46
N TYR A 104 7.40 7.38 11.89
CA TYR A 104 6.29 6.75 12.61
C TYR A 104 6.39 5.22 12.67
N GLY A 105 7.42 4.62 12.04
CA GLY A 105 7.62 3.17 12.01
C GLY A 105 6.64 2.42 11.11
N ALA A 106 5.96 3.13 10.20
CA ALA A 106 4.98 2.56 9.29
C ALA A 106 5.63 2.10 7.99
N VAL A 107 5.05 1.06 7.38
CA VAL A 107 5.51 0.54 6.09
C VAL A 107 5.15 1.53 4.98
N VAL A 108 6.06 1.77 4.04
CA VAL A 108 5.80 2.70 2.93
C VAL A 108 6.17 2.15 1.56
N ALA A 109 5.28 2.37 0.60
CA ALA A 109 5.50 2.04 -0.79
C ALA A 109 5.14 3.16 -1.77
N PRO A 110 6.14 3.95 -2.21
CA PRO A 110 5.95 4.97 -3.22
C PRO A 110 5.70 4.35 -4.60
N GLY A 111 4.95 5.08 -5.43
CA GLY A 111 4.68 4.70 -6.81
C GLY A 111 5.88 4.99 -7.71
N VAL A 112 6.25 4.02 -8.54
CA VAL A 112 7.36 4.11 -9.51
C VAL A 112 6.96 3.45 -10.83
N MET A 113 7.60 3.86 -11.93
CA MET A 113 7.49 3.17 -13.22
C MET A 113 8.87 2.81 -13.79
N THR A 114 9.95 3.45 -13.34
CA THR A 114 11.29 3.30 -13.91
C THR A 114 12.32 2.81 -12.89
N PRO A 115 13.45 2.23 -13.35
CA PRO A 115 14.58 1.88 -12.47
C PRO A 115 15.11 3.06 -11.64
N THR A 116 15.16 4.26 -12.23
CA THR A 116 15.64 5.47 -11.54
C THR A 116 14.75 5.82 -10.34
N GLU A 117 13.43 5.78 -10.52
CA GLU A 117 12.47 6.04 -9.45
C GLU A 117 12.51 4.94 -8.38
N ALA A 118 12.63 3.68 -8.80
CA ALA A 118 12.73 2.55 -7.88
C ALA A 118 13.97 2.66 -6.97
N VAL A 119 15.14 2.94 -7.56
CA VAL A 119 16.37 3.15 -6.80
C VAL A 119 16.23 4.35 -5.86
N ARG A 120 15.72 5.48 -6.35
CA ARG A 120 15.57 6.69 -5.53
C ARG A 120 14.64 6.46 -4.34
N GLY A 121 13.49 5.81 -4.54
CA GLY A 121 12.57 5.49 -3.46
C GLY A 121 13.16 4.54 -2.43
N TYR A 122 13.88 3.52 -2.89
CA TYR A 122 14.53 2.56 -2.00
C TYR A 122 15.68 3.19 -1.19
N GLU A 123 16.49 4.05 -1.82
CA GLU A 123 17.55 4.82 -1.12
C GLU A 123 16.97 5.84 -0.11
N ALA A 124 15.79 6.40 -0.39
CA ALA A 124 15.05 7.23 0.56
C ALA A 124 14.47 6.45 1.75
N GLY A 125 14.54 5.11 1.72
CA GLY A 125 14.11 4.22 2.80
C GLY A 125 12.70 3.65 2.62
N ALA A 126 12.22 3.47 1.39
CA ALA A 126 10.99 2.71 1.15
C ALA A 126 11.18 1.21 1.41
N ASP A 127 10.14 0.55 1.96
CA ASP A 127 10.17 -0.90 2.22
C ASP A 127 9.99 -1.72 0.93
N PHE A 128 9.15 -1.24 0.02
CA PHE A 128 8.95 -1.75 -1.33
C PHE A 128 8.51 -0.64 -2.28
N VAL A 129 8.50 -0.89 -3.58
CA VAL A 129 8.05 0.09 -4.58
C VAL A 129 6.78 -0.39 -5.28
N LYS A 130 5.79 0.49 -5.39
CA LYS A 130 4.53 0.24 -6.09
C LYS A 130 4.72 0.50 -7.58
N VAL A 131 4.70 -0.54 -8.41
CA VAL A 131 4.81 -0.38 -9.87
C VAL A 131 3.43 -0.01 -10.42
N PHE A 132 3.26 1.26 -10.79
CA PHE A 132 1.95 1.81 -11.13
C PHE A 132 2.03 2.82 -12.29
N PRO A 133 1.05 2.81 -13.23
CA PRO A 133 0.01 1.79 -13.43
C PRO A 133 0.53 0.52 -14.13
N ALA A 134 0.47 -0.64 -13.46
CA ALA A 134 1.01 -1.90 -14.00
C ALA A 134 0.37 -2.34 -15.33
N LYS A 135 -0.91 -2.02 -15.56
CA LYS A 135 -1.63 -2.33 -16.80
C LYS A 135 -0.98 -1.78 -18.07
N THR A 136 -0.13 -0.75 -17.97
CA THR A 136 0.51 -0.15 -19.14
C THR A 136 1.86 -0.78 -19.47
N VAL A 137 2.41 -1.62 -18.58
CA VAL A 137 3.77 -2.18 -18.71
C VAL A 137 3.82 -3.71 -18.64
N GLY A 138 2.92 -4.33 -17.87
CA GLY A 138 2.79 -5.79 -17.76
C GLY A 138 3.94 -6.50 -17.03
N PRO A 139 3.87 -7.85 -16.91
CA PRO A 139 4.83 -8.66 -16.14
C PRO A 139 6.28 -8.58 -16.67
N ASP A 140 6.47 -8.47 -17.99
CA ASP A 140 7.80 -8.41 -18.60
C ASP A 140 8.60 -7.18 -18.14
N HIS A 141 7.93 -6.06 -17.88
CA HIS A 141 8.57 -4.87 -17.33
C HIS A 141 9.08 -5.10 -15.91
N LEU A 142 8.28 -5.78 -15.06
CA LEU A 142 8.71 -6.15 -13.71
C LEU A 142 9.90 -7.11 -13.76
N ALA A 143 9.88 -8.10 -14.67
CA ALA A 143 11.01 -9.00 -14.86
C ALA A 143 12.28 -8.26 -15.30
N ALA A 144 12.15 -7.31 -16.23
CA ALA A 144 13.25 -6.47 -16.71
C ALA A 144 13.82 -5.57 -15.61
N MET A 145 12.99 -5.00 -14.74
CA MET A 145 13.46 -4.21 -13.59
C MET A 145 14.11 -5.09 -12.52
N LYS A 146 13.54 -6.28 -12.22
CA LYS A 146 14.08 -7.22 -11.24
C LYS A 146 15.44 -7.79 -11.63
N GLY A 147 15.79 -7.82 -12.93
CA GLY A 147 17.11 -8.27 -13.39
C GLY A 147 18.28 -7.54 -12.70
N PRO A 148 18.38 -6.20 -12.81
CA PRO A 148 19.37 -5.41 -12.09
C PRO A 148 18.96 -4.99 -10.66
N LEU A 149 17.67 -4.99 -10.32
CA LEU A 149 17.14 -4.49 -9.04
C LEU A 149 16.48 -5.59 -8.19
N GLY A 150 16.98 -6.83 -8.25
CA GLY A 150 16.36 -7.98 -7.59
C GLY A 150 16.23 -7.87 -6.06
N GLN A 151 16.98 -6.97 -5.44
CA GLN A 151 16.91 -6.66 -4.02
C GLN A 151 15.78 -5.69 -3.64
N ILE A 152 15.19 -4.96 -4.61
CA ILE A 152 14.11 -4.01 -4.36
C ILE A 152 12.78 -4.76 -4.48
N PRO A 153 12.00 -4.93 -3.40
CA PRO A 153 10.71 -5.58 -3.50
C PRO A 153 9.74 -4.70 -4.28
N MET A 154 8.95 -5.32 -5.15
CA MET A 154 8.06 -4.61 -6.08
C MET A 154 6.63 -5.13 -5.94
N MET A 155 5.67 -4.21 -5.84
CA MET A 155 4.24 -4.48 -5.77
C MET A 155 3.56 -3.92 -7.03
N PRO A 156 3.18 -4.74 -8.03
CA PRO A 156 2.40 -4.25 -9.17
C PRO A 156 1.01 -3.81 -8.72
N THR A 157 0.54 -2.67 -9.22
CA THR A 157 -0.84 -2.21 -8.94
C THR A 157 -1.51 -1.66 -10.20
N GLY A 158 -2.78 -2.03 -10.39
CA GLY A 158 -3.63 -1.60 -11.49
C GLY A 158 -3.56 -2.54 -12.68
N GLY A 159 -4.63 -3.28 -12.93
CA GLY A 159 -4.73 -4.26 -14.03
C GLY A 159 -4.11 -5.63 -13.75
N VAL A 160 -3.89 -5.95 -12.46
CA VAL A 160 -3.53 -7.30 -12.03
C VAL A 160 -4.79 -8.17 -12.00
N SER A 161 -4.70 -9.39 -12.51
CA SER A 161 -5.77 -10.38 -12.56
C SER A 161 -5.17 -11.79 -12.37
N PRO A 162 -5.99 -12.83 -12.11
CA PRO A 162 -5.50 -14.20 -11.98
C PRO A 162 -4.71 -14.72 -13.19
N ASP A 163 -4.91 -14.13 -14.37
CA ASP A 163 -4.20 -14.52 -15.60
C ASP A 163 -2.78 -13.95 -15.69
N ASN A 164 -2.44 -12.95 -14.85
CA ASN A 164 -1.17 -12.22 -14.93
C ASN A 164 -0.46 -11.96 -13.59
N ALA A 165 -0.99 -12.51 -12.49
CA ALA A 165 -0.46 -12.38 -11.13
C ALA A 165 0.77 -13.26 -10.87
#